data_AF-A0A0X1KIF1-F1
#
_entry.id   AF-A0A0X1KIF1-F1
#
_cell.length_a   1.000
_cell.length_b   1.000
_cell.length_c   1.000
_cell.angle_alpha   90.00
_cell.angle_beta   90.00
_cell.angle_gamma   90.00
#
_symmetry.space_group_name_H-M   'P 1'
#
loop_
_entity.id
_entity.type
_entity.pdbx_description
1 polymer ?
#
loop_
_entity_poly.entity_id
_entity_poly.type
_entity_poly.pdbx_seq_one_letter_code
_entity_poly.pdbx_strand_id
1 'polypeptide(L)' 'MDENLKACKNCRWFGPIDSYFLTYGMCRKHMRTVHMNFVCDDWEPLWSKEQEEKEMS' A
#
# COMPACT_ATOMS: atom_id res chain seq x y z
N MET A 1 1.50 -4.93 -14.52
CA MET A 1 1.50 -4.81 -13.05
C MET A 1 1.65 -6.18 -12.45
N ASP A 2 2.76 -6.44 -11.76
CA ASP A 2 2.91 -7.63 -10.93
C ASP A 2 1.80 -7.66 -9.88
N GLU A 3 0.87 -8.62 -9.99
CA GLU A 3 -0.16 -8.86 -8.97
C GLU A 3 0.46 -9.15 -7.60
N ASN A 4 1.74 -9.58 -7.58
CA ASN A 4 2.55 -9.80 -6.39
C ASN A 4 2.85 -8.52 -5.58
N LEU A 5 2.68 -7.32 -6.16
CA LEU A 5 2.92 -6.06 -5.47
C LEU A 5 1.67 -5.45 -4.82
N LYS A 6 0.48 -6.04 -5.04
CA LYS A 6 -0.78 -5.58 -4.45
C LYS A 6 -0.86 -5.92 -2.96
N ALA A 7 -0.53 -4.94 -2.12
CA ALA A 7 -0.65 -5.04 -0.67
C ALA A 7 -0.83 -3.65 -0.05
N CYS A 8 -1.40 -3.58 1.15
CA CYS A 8 -1.60 -2.34 1.91
C CYS A 8 -0.27 -1.59 2.07
N LYS A 9 0.85 -2.26 2.36
CA LYS A 9 2.18 -1.63 2.46
C LYS A 9 2.60 -0.85 1.21
N ASN A 10 2.08 -1.23 0.04
CA ASN A 10 2.36 -0.61 -1.26
C ASN A 10 1.21 0.31 -1.74
N CYS A 11 0.22 0.56 -0.88
CA CYS A 11 -0.93 1.40 -1.18
C CYS A 11 -0.67 2.86 -0.79
N ARG A 12 -1.09 3.82 -1.62
CA ARG A 12 -0.97 5.26 -1.29
C ARG A 12 -1.68 5.65 0.01
N TRP A 13 -2.70 4.89 0.40
CA TRP A 13 -3.53 5.16 1.56
C TRP A 13 -2.97 4.62 2.87
N PHE A 14 -1.96 3.76 2.81
CA PHE A 14 -1.35 3.16 4.00
C PHE A 14 -0.47 4.17 4.72
N GLY A 15 -0.54 4.17 6.05
CA GLY A 15 0.25 5.03 6.92
C GLY A 15 0.76 4.24 8.12
N PRO A 16 1.91 4.64 8.69
CA PRO A 16 2.44 4.03 9.89
C PRO A 16 1.48 4.27 11.07
N ILE A 17 1.46 3.32 12.01
CA ILE A 17 0.89 3.54 13.34
C ILE A 17 2.02 3.46 14.36
N ASP A 18 1.93 4.26 15.41
CA ASP A 18 2.82 4.17 16.56
C ASP A 18 2.42 2.92 17.38
N SER A 19 2.83 1.75 16.89
CA SER A 19 2.56 0.47 17.53
C SER A 19 3.80 -0.39 17.51
N TYR A 20 4.02 -1.12 18.61
CA TYR A 20 5.05 -2.15 18.71
C TYR A 20 4.95 -3.22 17.60
N PHE A 21 3.80 -3.34 16.94
CA PHE A 21 3.57 -4.29 15.86
C PHE A 21 3.82 -3.67 14.49
N LEU A 22 5.04 -3.85 13.97
CA LEU A 22 5.48 -3.40 12.64
C LEU A 22 4.65 -3.98 11.47
N THR A 23 3.79 -4.97 11.74
CA THR A 23 2.94 -5.65 10.74
C THR A 23 1.62 -4.97 10.46
N TYR A 24 1.24 -3.97 11.26
CA TYR A 24 -0.02 -3.24 11.11
C TYR A 24 0.22 -1.76 10.84
N GLY A 25 -0.73 -1.14 10.15
CA GLY A 25 -0.73 0.29 9.85
C GLY A 25 -2.14 0.83 9.71
N MET A 26 -2.27 2.15 9.55
CA MET A 26 -3.54 2.82 9.38
C MET A 26 -3.86 2.97 7.90
N CYS A 27 -5.04 2.49 7.48
CA CYS A 27 -5.60 2.84 6.18
C CYS A 27 -6.31 4.20 6.30
N ARG A 28 -5.76 5.24 5.68
CA ARG A 28 -6.33 6.60 5.69
C ARG A 28 -7.64 6.72 4.90
N LYS A 29 -7.89 5.80 3.96
CA LYS A 29 -9.12 5.77 3.15
C LYS A 29 -10.34 5.29 3.96
N HIS A 30 -10.17 4.22 4.74
CA HIS A 30 -11.23 3.62 5.55
C HIS A 30 -11.13 3.96 7.04
N MET A 31 -10.12 4.74 7.45
CA MET A 31 -9.87 5.14 8.84
C MET A 31 -9.82 3.96 9.82
N ARG A 32 -9.14 2.87 9.42
CA ARG A 32 -9.03 1.64 10.23
C ARG A 32 -7.62 1.07 10.21
N THR A 33 -7.27 0.32 11.25
CA THR A 33 -6.03 -0.46 11.29
C THR A 33 -6.14 -1.67 10.35
N VAL A 34 -5.11 -1.89 9.53
CA VAL A 34 -5.04 -3.00 8.56
C VAL A 34 -3.67 -3.67 8.64
N HIS A 35 -3.62 -4.97 8.28
CA HIS A 35 -2.36 -5.69 8.16
C HIS A 35 -1.63 -5.29 6.88
N MET A 36 -0.30 -5.19 6.93
CA MET A 36 0.54 -4.68 5.83
C MET A 36 0.42 -5.48 4.51
N ASN A 37 0.12 -6.78 4.59
CA ASN A 37 -0.02 -7.68 3.44
C ASN A 37 -1.48 -7.86 2.96
N PHE A 38 -2.44 -7.16 3.56
CA PHE A 38 -3.84 -7.21 3.12
C PHE A 38 -4.04 -6.42 1.82
N VAL A 39 -5.09 -6.71 1.05
CA VAL A 39 -5.48 -5.95 -0.15
C VAL A 39 -7.00 -5.75 -0.15
N CYS A 40 -7.46 -4.59 -0.63
CA CYS A 40 -8.87 -4.26 -0.75
C CYS A 40 -9.18 -3.69 -2.15
N ASP A 41 -10.46 -3.61 -2.51
CA ASP A 41 -10.88 -3.13 -3.84
C ASP A 41 -10.52 -1.66 -4.09
N ASP A 42 -10.46 -0.84 -3.03
CA ASP A 42 -10.03 0.56 -3.09
C ASP A 42 -8.49 0.73 -3.14
N TRP A 43 -7.74 -0.34 -3.44
CA TRP A 43 -6.29 -0.28 -3.49
C TRP A 43 -5.82 0.59 -4.66
N GLU A 44 -5.02 1.60 -4.33
CA GLU A 44 -4.30 2.43 -5.29
C GLU A 44 -2.79 2.34 -5.03
N PRO A 45 -1.95 2.17 -6.07
CA PRO A 45 -0.50 2.09 -5.92
C PRO A 45 0.06 3.39 -5.35
N LEU A 46 1.13 3.28 -4.55
CA LEU A 46 1.85 4.43 -4.02
C LEU A 46 2.61 5.20 -5.12
N TRP A 47 3.00 4.52 -6.20
CA TRP A 47 3.67 5.14 -7.35
C TRP A 47 2.64 5.69 -8.35
N SER A 48 2.94 6.85 -8.91
CA SER A 48 2.24 7.35 -10.10
C SER A 48 2.65 6.52 -11.32
N LYS A 49 1.72 6.27 -12.24
CA LYS A 49 1.96 5.52 -13.51
C LYS A 49 3.19 6.00 -14.31
N GLU A 50 3.66 7.22 -14.07
CA GLU A 50 4.86 7.81 -14.70
C GLU A 50 6.20 7.16 -14.32
N GLN A 51 6.26 6.33 -13.27
CA GLN A 51 7.52 5.68 -12.88
C GLN A 51 7.76 4.30 -13.52
N GLU A 52 6.75 3.69 -14.15
CA GLU A 52 6.90 2.37 -14.78
C GLU A 52 7.67 2.40 -16.12
N GLU A 53 7.70 3.53 -16.85
CA GLU A 53 8.43 3.62 -18.12
C GLU A 53 9.97 3.72 -17.98
N LYS A 54 10.47 4.07 -16.79
CA LYS A 54 11.90 4.33 -16.56
C LYS A 54 12.71 3.14 -16.07
N GLU A 55 12.05 2.10 -15.53
CA GLU A 55 12.71 0.85 -15.11
C GLU A 55 12.61 -0.27 -16.17
N MET A 56 11.95 0.00 -17.30
CA MET A 56 11.86 -0.90 -18.47
C MET A 56 12.61 -0.39 -19.73
N SER A 57 13.36 0.71 -19.63
CA SER A 57 14.24 1.22 -20.71
C SER A 57 15.72 0.98 -20.41
#